data_AF-Q1QFL3-F1
#
_entry.id   AF-Q1QFL3-F1
#
_cell.length_a   1.000
_cell.length_b   1.000
_cell.length_c   1.000
_cell.angle_alpha   90.00
_cell.angle_beta   90.00
_cell.angle_gamma   90.00
#
_symmetry.space_group_name_H-M   'P 1'
#
loop_
_entity.id
_entity.type
_entity.pdbx_description
1 polymer ?
#
loop_
_entity_poly.entity_id
_entity_poly.type
_entity_poly.pdbx_seq_one_letter_code
_entity_poly.pdbx_strand_id
1 'polypeptide(L)'
;MRRTALTAMVPLLILLATGDASAHASLDHAEPRVGNTVATAPREVTLWFTQKLETAFSTITVTNSAGQRVDTGKTRVSGNRMAISLRPTGAGTYRVKWRVLSVDTHRADGDFTFKVSP
;
A
#
# COMPACT_ATOMS: atom_id res chain seq x y z
N MET A 1 65.36 -21.55 -17.04
CA MET A 1 64.06 -21.99 -17.61
C MET A 1 62.95 -21.73 -16.60
N ARG A 2 61.96 -20.95 -17.04
CA ARG A 2 60.53 -20.91 -16.68
C ARG A 2 60.10 -21.06 -15.21
N ARG A 3 59.71 -19.91 -14.65
CA ARG A 3 58.83 -19.70 -13.49
C ARG A 3 57.44 -20.31 -13.78
N THR A 4 56.90 -21.09 -12.86
CA THR A 4 55.45 -21.38 -12.81
C THR A 4 54.95 -21.07 -11.42
N ALA A 5 54.42 -19.86 -11.26
CA ALA A 5 53.63 -19.45 -10.11
C ALA A 5 52.27 -20.15 -10.22
N LEU A 6 51.89 -20.93 -9.20
CA LEU A 6 50.52 -21.43 -9.06
C LEU A 6 49.64 -20.29 -8.55
N THR A 7 48.93 -19.64 -9.46
CA THR A 7 47.91 -18.63 -9.14
C THR A 7 46.71 -19.35 -8.54
N ALA A 8 46.48 -19.18 -7.24
CA ALA A 8 45.26 -19.64 -6.58
C ALA A 8 44.07 -18.85 -7.12
N MET A 9 43.17 -19.53 -7.85
CA MET A 9 41.94 -18.94 -8.36
C MET A 9 40.89 -18.94 -7.24
N VAL A 10 40.63 -17.78 -6.65
CA VAL A 10 39.56 -17.59 -5.67
C VAL A 10 38.22 -17.54 -6.43
N PRO A 11 37.23 -18.39 -6.14
CA PRO A 11 35.91 -18.26 -6.74
C PRO A 11 35.19 -17.06 -6.11
N LEU A 12 34.84 -16.07 -6.94
CA LEU A 12 34.03 -14.92 -6.55
C LEU A 12 32.57 -15.37 -6.37
N LEU A 13 32.14 -15.54 -5.12
CA LEU A 13 30.75 -15.84 -4.79
C LEU A 13 29.91 -14.56 -4.99
N ILE A 14 29.26 -14.42 -6.14
CA ILE A 14 28.28 -13.35 -6.37
C ILE A 14 26.99 -13.78 -5.66
N LEU A 15 26.76 -13.24 -4.46
CA LEU A 15 25.43 -13.29 -3.82
C LEU A 15 24.49 -12.41 -4.66
N LEU A 16 23.75 -13.03 -5.58
CA LEU A 16 22.60 -12.39 -6.21
C LEU A 16 21.54 -12.22 -5.13
N ALA A 17 21.47 -11.03 -4.53
CA ALA A 17 20.31 -10.64 -3.75
C ALA A 17 19.11 -10.60 -4.71
N THR A 18 18.29 -11.64 -4.69
CA THR A 18 16.98 -11.65 -5.35
C THR A 18 16.07 -10.72 -4.58
N GLY A 19 16.21 -9.41 -4.81
CA GLY A 19 15.17 -8.47 -4.43
C GLY A 19 13.93 -8.81 -5.25
N ASP A 20 12.83 -9.14 -4.59
CA ASP A 20 11.53 -9.27 -5.25
C ASP A 20 11.21 -7.94 -5.92
N ALA A 21 11.52 -7.82 -7.21
CA ALA A 21 11.05 -6.73 -8.04
C ALA A 21 9.55 -6.94 -8.22
N SER A 22 8.77 -6.48 -7.24
CA SER A 22 7.31 -6.54 -7.31
C SER A 22 6.85 -5.61 -8.43
N ALA A 23 6.57 -6.21 -9.59
CA ALA A 23 5.99 -5.52 -10.73
C ALA A 23 4.57 -5.03 -10.40
N HIS A 24 3.89 -5.70 -9.47
CA HIS A 24 2.49 -5.45 -9.11
C HIS A 24 2.34 -4.35 -8.05
N ALA A 25 1.30 -3.51 -8.18
CA ALA A 25 0.94 -2.54 -7.14
C ALA A 25 0.63 -3.23 -5.82
N SER A 26 1.43 -2.95 -4.80
CA SER A 26 1.24 -3.37 -3.42
C SER A 26 1.02 -2.15 -2.53
N LEU A 27 0.20 -2.29 -1.48
CA LEU A 27 0.05 -1.23 -0.48
C LEU A 27 1.37 -1.09 0.29
N ASP A 28 2.02 0.06 0.16
CA ASP A 28 3.27 0.39 0.85
C ASP A 28 2.97 0.87 2.27
N HIS A 29 2.12 1.88 2.41
CA HIS A 29 1.64 2.36 3.71
C HIS A 29 0.27 3.06 3.61
N ALA A 30 -0.32 3.32 4.77
CA ALA A 30 -1.62 3.95 4.92
C ALA A 30 -1.63 4.96 6.08
N GLU A 31 -2.49 5.96 5.97
CA GLU A 31 -2.86 6.89 7.04
C GLU A 31 -4.39 6.97 7.12
N PRO A 32 -5.02 6.52 8.23
CA PRO A 32 -4.42 5.86 9.38
C PRO A 32 -3.68 4.57 9.04
N ARG A 33 -2.61 4.29 9.80
CA ARG A 33 -1.84 3.05 9.67
C ARG A 33 -2.73 1.81 9.85
N VAL A 34 -2.36 0.74 9.16
CA VAL A 34 -2.99 -0.59 9.27
C VAL A 34 -3.03 -1.03 10.73
N GLY A 35 -4.22 -1.35 11.23
CA GLY A 35 -4.46 -1.80 12.61
C GLY A 35 -4.35 -0.70 13.67
N ASN A 36 -4.10 0.56 13.29
CA ASN A 36 -3.83 1.62 14.26
C ASN A 36 -5.07 2.03 15.05
N THR A 37 -4.85 2.50 16.28
CA THR A 37 -5.86 3.20 17.08
C THR A 37 -5.53 4.69 17.13
N VAL A 38 -6.45 5.54 16.71
CA VAL A 38 -6.33 7.00 16.75
C VAL A 38 -7.30 7.60 17.75
N ALA A 39 -6.88 8.66 18.45
CA ALA A 39 -7.74 9.34 19.44
C ALA A 39 -8.88 10.13 18.78
N THR A 40 -8.63 10.68 17.58
CA THR A 40 -9.59 11.52 16.85
C THR A 40 -9.90 10.89 15.51
N ALA A 41 -11.18 10.93 15.11
CA ALA A 41 -11.61 10.48 13.80
C ALA A 41 -10.90 11.30 12.71
N PRO A 42 -10.21 10.65 11.75
CA PRO A 42 -9.52 11.35 10.68
C PRO A 42 -10.52 11.92 9.67
N ARG A 43 -10.16 13.01 9.00
CA ARG A 43 -10.99 13.58 7.92
C ARG A 43 -10.81 12.88 6.58
N GLU A 44 -9.77 12.07 6.45
CA GLU A 44 -9.35 11.43 5.21
C GLU A 44 -8.63 10.11 5.52
N VAL A 45 -8.77 9.15 4.62
CA VAL A 45 -7.88 7.99 4.53
C VAL A 45 -7.00 8.17 3.29
N THR A 46 -5.69 8.02 3.47
CA THR A 46 -4.71 8.05 2.37
C THR A 46 -3.95 6.72 2.31
N LEU A 47 -3.76 6.22 1.09
CA LEU A 47 -3.03 4.99 0.77
C LEU A 47 -1.91 5.32 -0.21
N TRP A 48 -0.74 4.72 -0.01
CA TRP A 48 0.41 4.80 -0.91
C TRP A 48 0.78 3.41 -1.40
N PHE A 49 1.15 3.33 -2.66
CA PHE A 49 1.43 2.07 -3.34
C PHE A 49 2.85 2.05 -3.92
N THR A 50 3.35 0.86 -4.20
CA THR A 50 4.65 0.65 -4.83
C THR A 50 4.68 1.09 -6.30
N GLN A 51 3.52 1.19 -6.96
CA GLN A 51 3.39 1.52 -8.38
C GLN A 51 2.42 2.68 -8.62
N LYS A 52 2.57 3.37 -9.76
CA LYS A 52 1.60 4.36 -10.23
C LYS A 52 0.27 3.70 -10.61
N LEU A 53 -0.82 4.42 -10.40
CA LEU A 53 -2.18 3.89 -10.52
C LEU A 53 -2.95 4.55 -11.67
N GLU A 54 -3.78 3.74 -12.31
CA GLU A 54 -4.79 4.19 -13.25
C GLU A 54 -5.99 4.79 -12.49
N THR A 55 -6.25 6.07 -12.73
CA THR A 55 -7.20 6.85 -11.92
C THR A 55 -8.64 6.34 -12.06
N ALA A 56 -9.07 5.98 -13.27
CA ALA A 56 -10.45 5.58 -13.53
C ALA A 56 -10.82 4.21 -12.92
N PHE A 57 -9.83 3.39 -12.56
CA PHE A 57 -10.03 2.01 -12.13
C PHE A 57 -9.55 1.75 -10.69
N SER A 58 -9.19 2.81 -9.96
CA SER A 58 -8.66 2.71 -8.60
C SER A 58 -9.59 3.40 -7.60
N THR A 59 -9.98 2.69 -6.55
CA THR A 59 -11.04 3.10 -5.62
C THR A 59 -10.70 2.75 -4.17
N ILE A 60 -11.19 3.58 -3.24
CA ILE A 60 -11.24 3.30 -1.80
C ILE A 60 -12.71 3.28 -1.37
N THR A 61 -13.06 2.38 -0.44
CA THR A 61 -14.34 2.37 0.28
C THR A 61 -14.06 2.23 1.76
N VAL A 62 -14.70 3.06 2.59
CA VAL A 62 -14.54 3.01 4.05
C VAL A 62 -15.89 2.74 4.69
N THR A 63 -15.95 1.71 5.53
CA THR A 63 -17.16 1.28 6.23
C THR A 63 -16.95 1.24 7.74
N ASN A 64 -18.00 1.47 8.52
CA ASN A 64 -17.99 1.27 9.98
C ASN A 64 -18.30 -0.20 10.33
N SER A 65 -18.34 -0.52 11.63
CA SER A 65 -18.67 -1.85 12.14
C SER A 65 -20.06 -2.35 11.76
N ALA A 66 -21.01 -1.46 11.49
CA ALA A 66 -22.35 -1.79 10.98
C ALA A 66 -22.37 -2.04 9.46
N GLY A 67 -21.21 -1.97 8.78
CA GLY A 67 -21.10 -2.11 7.34
C GLY A 67 -21.58 -0.87 6.56
N GLN A 68 -21.93 0.21 7.25
CA GLN A 68 -22.38 1.45 6.60
C GLN A 68 -21.17 2.21 6.06
N ARG A 69 -21.35 2.77 4.87
CA ARG A 69 -20.31 3.56 4.20
C ARG A 69 -20.17 4.93 4.87
N VAL A 70 -18.95 5.29 5.26
CA VAL A 70 -18.65 6.54 5.98
C VAL A 70 -17.77 7.51 5.18
N ASP A 71 -17.41 7.14 3.95
CA ASP A 71 -16.67 8.00 3.03
C ASP A 71 -17.59 8.91 2.18
N THR A 72 -16.99 9.84 1.44
CA THR A 72 -17.70 10.79 0.57
C THR A 72 -17.95 10.29 -0.85
N GLY A 73 -17.58 9.05 -1.18
CA GLY A 73 -17.80 8.48 -2.51
C GLY A 73 -16.69 8.70 -3.53
N LYS A 74 -15.91 9.78 -3.39
CA LYS A 74 -14.97 10.25 -4.41
C LYS A 74 -13.51 9.97 -4.03
N THR A 75 -12.93 8.92 -4.60
CA THR A 75 -11.48 8.65 -4.49
C THR A 75 -10.71 9.64 -5.36
N ARG A 76 -9.63 10.20 -4.81
CA ARG A 76 -8.65 11.01 -5.53
C ARG A 76 -7.39 10.17 -5.74
N VAL A 77 -6.87 10.13 -6.96
CA VAL A 77 -5.66 9.39 -7.30
C VAL A 77 -4.63 10.38 -7.84
N SER A 78 -3.38 10.24 -7.41
CA SER A 78 -2.24 11.05 -7.89
C SER A 78 -0.97 10.21 -7.86
N GLY A 79 -0.48 9.81 -9.02
CA GLY A 79 0.67 8.91 -9.13
C GLY A 79 0.41 7.56 -8.44
N ASN A 80 1.17 7.27 -7.39
CA ASN A 80 1.05 6.06 -6.58
C ASN A 80 0.24 6.27 -5.28
N ARG A 81 -0.47 7.40 -5.14
CA ARG A 81 -1.25 7.76 -3.95
C ARG A 81 -2.74 7.78 -4.27
N MET A 82 -3.54 7.24 -3.35
CA MET A 82 -4.99 7.41 -3.33
C MET A 82 -5.46 8.04 -2.02
N ALA A 83 -6.52 8.85 -2.08
CA ALA A 83 -7.12 9.42 -0.89
C ALA A 83 -8.64 9.48 -1.00
N ILE A 84 -9.34 9.31 0.12
CA ILE A 84 -10.79 9.49 0.20
C ILE A 84 -11.18 10.22 1.49
N SER A 85 -12.06 11.20 1.35
CA SER A 85 -12.55 11.97 2.49
C SER A 85 -13.58 11.16 3.27
N LEU A 86 -13.58 11.32 4.59
CA LEU A 86 -14.57 10.75 5.49
C LEU A 86 -15.61 11.79 5.88
N ARG A 87 -16.85 11.35 6.06
CA ARG A 87 -17.87 12.14 6.76
C ARG A 87 -17.48 12.21 8.25
N PRO A 88 -17.98 13.19 9.02
CA PRO A 88 -17.80 13.17 10.47
C PRO A 88 -18.24 11.82 11.05
N THR A 89 -17.34 11.16 11.77
CA THR A 89 -17.60 9.85 12.37
C THR A 89 -17.26 9.85 13.87
N GLY A 90 -17.81 8.89 14.60
CA GLY A 90 -17.57 8.72 16.04
C GLY A 90 -16.43 7.74 16.36
N ALA A 91 -16.35 7.34 17.62
CA ALA A 91 -15.52 6.21 18.02
C ALA A 91 -15.99 4.90 17.36
N GLY A 92 -15.08 3.95 17.14
CA GLY A 92 -15.39 2.64 16.59
C GLY A 92 -14.32 2.08 15.66
N THR A 93 -14.56 0.87 15.17
CA THR A 93 -13.70 0.20 14.19
C THR A 93 -14.19 0.51 12.78
N TYR A 94 -13.24 0.86 11.91
CA TYR A 94 -13.45 1.19 10.52
C TYR A 94 -12.69 0.20 9.66
N ARG A 95 -13.29 -0.19 8.53
CA ARG A 95 -12.66 -1.03 7.52
C ARG A 95 -12.47 -0.24 6.24
N VAL A 96 -11.22 -0.18 5.78
CA VAL A 96 -10.79 0.41 4.52
C VAL A 96 -10.60 -0.72 3.52
N LYS A 97 -11.37 -0.71 2.43
CA LYS A 97 -11.18 -1.59 1.28
C LYS A 97 -10.65 -0.77 0.12
N TRP A 98 -9.71 -1.32 -0.63
CA TRP A 98 -9.17 -0.69 -1.82
C TRP A 98 -9.11 -1.67 -2.99
N ARG A 99 -9.22 -1.12 -4.20
CA ARG A 99 -8.95 -1.80 -5.47
C ARG A 99 -8.14 -0.86 -6.33
N VAL A 100 -7.14 -1.38 -7.01
CA VAL A 100 -6.27 -0.60 -7.89
C VAL A 100 -6.04 -1.32 -9.22
N LEU A 101 -5.78 -0.52 -10.25
CA LEU A 101 -5.16 -0.96 -11.49
C LEU A 101 -3.86 -0.16 -11.59
N SER A 102 -2.70 -0.82 -11.66
CA SER A 102 -1.44 -0.13 -11.93
C SER A 102 -1.28 0.18 -13.42
N VAL A 103 -0.39 1.12 -13.72
CA VAL A 103 -0.02 1.51 -15.10
C VAL A 103 0.60 0.36 -15.90
N ASP A 104 1.01 -0.72 -15.24
CA ASP A 104 1.48 -1.98 -15.83
C ASP A 104 0.34 -2.95 -16.19
N THR A 105 -0.92 -2.51 -16.06
CA THR A 105 -2.17 -3.22 -16.39
C THR A 105 -2.62 -4.32 -15.41
N HIS A 106 -1.96 -4.48 -14.26
CA HIS A 106 -2.38 -5.45 -13.25
C HIS A 106 -3.37 -4.89 -12.24
N ARG A 107 -4.35 -5.72 -11.85
CA ARG A 107 -5.29 -5.43 -10.77
C ARG A 107 -4.79 -5.99 -9.45
N ALA A 108 -4.97 -5.22 -8.39
CA ALA A 108 -4.78 -5.67 -7.02
C ALA A 108 -5.89 -5.10 -6.13
N ASP A 109 -6.20 -5.81 -5.05
CA ASP A 109 -7.14 -5.38 -4.05
C ASP A 109 -6.73 -5.85 -2.66
N GLY A 110 -7.31 -5.22 -1.64
CA GLY A 110 -7.06 -5.58 -0.26
C GLY A 110 -7.91 -4.76 0.70
N ASP A 111 -7.79 -5.09 1.98
CA ASP A 111 -8.45 -4.38 3.04
C ASP A 111 -7.66 -4.38 4.35
N PHE A 112 -7.98 -3.42 5.21
CA PHE A 112 -7.48 -3.36 6.57
C PHE A 112 -8.46 -2.60 7.47
N THR A 113 -8.19 -2.62 8.78
CA THR A 113 -8.97 -1.88 9.76
C THR A 113 -8.13 -0.85 10.51
N PHE A 114 -8.79 0.18 11.03
CA PHE A 114 -8.27 1.08 12.05
C PHE A 114 -9.37 1.36 13.08
N LYS A 115 -9.00 1.81 14.28
CA LYS A 115 -9.93 2.12 15.37
C LYS A 115 -9.84 3.59 15.76
N VAL A 116 -10.98 4.21 16.04
CA VAL A 116 -11.07 5.52 16.69
C VAL A 116 -11.50 5.29 18.14
N SER A 117 -10.69 5.76 19.09
CA SER A 117 -10.92 5.63 20.53
C SER A 117 -10.34 6.86 21.25
N PRO A 118 -11.19 7.82 21.66
CA PRO A 118 -10.77 9.00 22.42
C PRO A 118 -10.08 8.67 23.74
#